data_AF-A0A0L6W836-F1
#
_entry.id   AF-A0A0L6W836-F1
#
_cell.length_a   1.000
_cell.length_b   1.000
_cell.length_c   1.000
_cell.angle_alpha   90.00
_cell.angle_beta   90.00
_cell.angle_gamma   90.00
#
_symmetry.space_group_name_H-M   'P 1'
#
loop_
_entity.id
_entity.type
_entity.pdbx_description
1 polymer ?
#
loop_
_entity_poly.entity_id
_entity_poly.type
_entity_poly.pdbx_seq_one_letter_code
_entity_poly.pdbx_strand_id
1 'polypeptide(L)'
;LYLSDHRRDSSTHSHSVLLINTNISTDAYSQLTIQSTDILAVHFLGKFGYLSILNIYNNCTHNEVLNYLSLFLLSSLHITCPMPEDHMLWLGDFNCHCPMWELLSSCHLNSSKNLIQPLHNMLTAYDMELALSPGIPTLQTTGDQWTQPDNVWQTYTDIDSIILCNIVPSL
;
A
#
# COMPACT_ATOMS: atom_id res chain seq x y z
N LEU A 1 -12.62 0.61 -21.91
CA LEU A 1 -13.54 1.75 -21.67
C LEU A 1 -12.70 2.92 -21.19
N TYR A 2 -12.75 4.02 -21.94
CA TYR A 2 -11.98 5.25 -21.71
C TYR A 2 -12.59 5.97 -20.50
N LEU A 3 -11.79 6.31 -19.48
CA LEU A 3 -12.27 7.11 -18.35
C LEU A 3 -12.46 8.55 -18.82
N SER A 4 -13.72 8.97 -18.84
CA SER A 4 -14.19 10.30 -19.22
C SER A 4 -13.73 11.37 -18.23
N ASP A 5 -13.20 12.47 -18.78
CA ASP A 5 -13.07 13.82 -18.23
C ASP A 5 -13.14 14.01 -16.70
N HIS A 6 -11.97 14.03 -16.05
CA HIS A 6 -11.76 14.80 -14.83
C HIS A 6 -11.05 16.11 -15.15
N ARG A 7 -11.82 17.11 -15.61
CA ARG A 7 -11.36 18.50 -15.60
C ARG A 7 -12.47 19.43 -15.12
N ARG A 8 -12.46 19.69 -13.80
CA ARG A 8 -12.64 20.99 -13.11
C ARG A 8 -13.16 20.77 -11.69
N ASP A 9 -12.25 20.38 -10.81
CA ASP A 9 -12.22 20.95 -9.45
C ASP A 9 -10.75 21.15 -9.09
N SER A 10 -10.33 22.40 -8.91
CA SER A 10 -8.93 22.77 -8.72
C SER A 10 -8.47 22.61 -7.26
N SER A 11 -8.91 21.57 -6.56
CA SER A 11 -8.57 21.37 -5.14
C SER A 11 -8.27 19.93 -4.71
N THR A 12 -8.34 18.93 -5.57
CA THR A 12 -7.99 17.54 -5.20
C THR A 12 -7.03 16.94 -6.22
N HIS A 13 -5.72 17.08 -5.96
CA HIS A 13 -4.71 16.35 -6.72
C HIS A 13 -4.76 14.88 -6.27
N SER A 14 -4.93 13.97 -7.24
CA SER A 14 -4.80 12.53 -6.98
C SER A 14 -3.31 12.21 -6.84
N HIS A 15 -2.92 11.57 -5.74
CA HIS A 15 -1.53 11.21 -5.46
C HIS A 15 -1.24 9.72 -5.73
N SER A 16 -2.27 8.95 -6.03
CA SER A 16 -2.19 7.51 -6.27
C SER A 16 -3.03 7.13 -7.49
N VAL A 17 -2.53 6.19 -8.30
CA VAL A 17 -3.23 5.63 -9.47
C VAL A 17 -3.05 4.11 -9.46
N LEU A 18 -4.10 3.37 -9.78
CA LEU A 18 -4.04 1.92 -10.00
C LEU A 18 -4.53 1.62 -11.42
N LEU A 19 -3.67 1.02 -12.24
CA LEU A 19 -3.99 0.63 -13.62
C LEU A 19 -4.20 -0.88 -13.70
N ILE A 20 -5.36 -1.31 -14.21
CA ILE A 20 -5.72 -2.72 -14.34
C ILE A 20 -5.61 -3.13 -15.81
N ASN A 21 -4.93 -4.26 -16.05
CA ASN A 21 -4.76 -4.80 -17.39
C ASN A 21 -6.12 -5.14 -18.01
N THR A 22 -6.33 -4.74 -19.27
CA THR A 22 -7.60 -4.98 -20.01
C THR A 22 -7.91 -6.46 -20.27
N ASN A 23 -6.93 -7.35 -20.07
CA ASN A 23 -7.14 -8.80 -20.13
C ASN A 23 -7.84 -9.35 -18.87
N ILE A 24 -7.93 -8.57 -17.79
CA ILE A 24 -8.73 -8.92 -16.61
C ILE A 24 -10.17 -8.45 -16.87
N SER A 25 -11.14 -9.35 -16.73
CA SER A 25 -12.55 -9.00 -16.88
C SER A 25 -12.95 -7.91 -15.88
N THR A 26 -13.71 -6.92 -16.32
CA THR A 26 -14.27 -5.89 -15.44
C THR A 26 -15.26 -6.45 -14.42
N ASP A 27 -15.78 -7.65 -14.65
CA ASP A 27 -16.65 -8.35 -13.70
C ASP A 27 -15.85 -9.06 -12.59
N ALA A 28 -14.53 -9.14 -12.73
CA ALA A 28 -13.65 -9.81 -11.76
C ALA A 28 -13.13 -8.86 -10.67
N TYR A 29 -13.48 -7.57 -10.72
CA TYR A 29 -13.06 -6.61 -9.71
C TYR A 29 -14.03 -5.45 -9.52
N SER A 30 -13.97 -4.83 -8.35
CA SER A 30 -14.68 -3.60 -8.02
C SER A 30 -13.74 -2.62 -7.31
N GLN A 31 -13.99 -1.32 -7.46
CA GLN A 31 -13.28 -0.32 -6.69
C GLN A 31 -13.86 -0.26 -5.27
N LEU A 32 -12.99 -0.21 -4.27
CA LEU A 32 -13.35 0.07 -2.89
C LEU A 32 -13.19 1.56 -2.63
N THR A 33 -14.28 2.23 -2.26
CA THR A 33 -14.27 3.68 -2.04
C THR A 33 -13.73 4.00 -0.66
N ILE A 34 -12.62 4.74 -0.64
CA ILE A 34 -11.99 5.29 0.58
C ILE A 34 -12.06 6.81 0.50
N GLN A 35 -12.34 7.47 1.63
CA GLN A 35 -12.44 8.94 1.69
C GLN A 35 -11.06 9.63 1.72
N SER A 36 -10.17 9.27 0.79
CA SER A 36 -8.83 9.85 0.66
C SER A 36 -8.39 9.84 -0.81
N THR A 37 -7.72 10.91 -1.26
CA THR A 37 -7.09 10.98 -2.59
C THR A 37 -5.71 10.30 -2.64
N ASP A 38 -5.21 9.89 -1.48
CA ASP A 38 -3.92 9.25 -1.30
C ASP A 38 -4.03 7.71 -1.25
N ILE A 39 -5.24 7.18 -1.16
CA ILE A 39 -5.50 5.74 -1.12
C ILE A 39 -6.46 5.36 -2.24
N LEU A 40 -6.02 4.45 -3.11
CA LEU A 40 -6.90 3.76 -4.04
C LEU A 40 -6.95 2.29 -3.69
N ALA A 41 -8.15 1.72 -3.68
CA ALA A 41 -8.35 0.33 -3.36
C ALA A 41 -9.20 -0.37 -4.42
N VAL A 42 -8.79 -1.57 -4.80
CA VAL A 42 -9.52 -2.44 -5.73
C VAL A 42 -9.62 -3.82 -5.11
N HIS A 43 -10.78 -4.42 -5.26
CA HIS A 43 -11.12 -5.74 -4.76
C HIS A 43 -11.32 -6.68 -5.94
N PHE A 44 -10.55 -7.76 -5.99
CA PHE A 44 -10.64 -8.80 -7.00
C PHE A 44 -11.36 -10.02 -6.42
N LEU A 45 -12.19 -10.66 -7.25
CA LEU A 45 -12.81 -11.94 -6.96
C LEU A 45 -12.34 -12.97 -8.00
N GLY A 46 -11.81 -14.08 -7.53
CA GLY A 46 -11.39 -15.19 -8.38
C GLY A 46 -11.67 -16.55 -7.76
N LYS A 47 -11.16 -17.61 -8.41
CA LYS A 47 -11.19 -18.98 -7.86
C LYS A 47 -10.36 -19.14 -6.59
N PHE A 48 -9.48 -18.17 -6.32
CA PHE A 48 -8.61 -18.08 -5.16
C PHE A 48 -9.26 -17.33 -3.98
N GLY A 49 -10.56 -17.01 -4.07
CA GLY A 49 -11.22 -16.14 -3.08
C GLY A 49 -11.07 -14.67 -3.46
N TYR A 50 -10.94 -13.82 -2.46
CA TYR A 50 -10.82 -12.38 -2.62
C TYR A 50 -9.39 -11.89 -2.45
N LEU A 51 -9.04 -10.87 -3.24
CA LEU A 51 -7.79 -10.13 -3.11
C LEU A 51 -8.07 -8.63 -3.13
N SER A 52 -7.85 -7.96 -2.01
CA SER A 52 -7.88 -6.50 -1.96
C SER A 52 -6.48 -5.92 -2.15
N ILE A 53 -6.33 -4.99 -3.08
CA ILE A 53 -5.09 -4.25 -3.31
C ILE A 53 -5.35 -2.79 -2.94
N LEU A 54 -4.57 -2.28 -1.99
CA LEU A 54 -4.62 -0.91 -1.52
C LEU A 54 -3.31 -0.22 -1.91
N ASN A 55 -3.38 0.72 -2.86
CA ASN A 55 -2.26 1.59 -3.24
C ASN A 55 -2.29 2.86 -2.38
N ILE A 56 -1.32 2.98 -1.47
CA ILE A 56 -1.25 3.99 -0.41
C ILE A 56 -0.08 4.93 -0.70
N TYR A 57 -0.38 6.22 -0.77
CA TYR A 57 0.60 7.28 -0.68
C TYR A 57 0.54 7.89 0.73
N ASN A 58 1.56 7.69 1.55
CA ASN A 58 1.67 8.35 2.85
C ASN A 58 2.79 9.38 2.77
N ASN A 59 2.47 10.66 2.99
CA ASN A 59 3.47 11.73 2.97
C ASN A 59 4.38 11.76 4.22
N CYS A 60 4.04 10.97 5.24
CA CYS A 60 4.74 10.87 6.53
C CYS A 60 4.99 12.23 7.23
N THR A 61 4.18 13.25 6.97
CA THR A 61 4.19 14.53 7.72
C THR A 61 3.10 14.58 8.78
N HIS A 62 2.05 13.77 8.60
CA HIS A 62 0.93 13.55 9.51
C HIS A 62 0.35 12.15 9.29
N ASN A 63 -0.53 11.70 10.18
CA ASN A 63 -1.11 10.35 10.13
C ASN A 63 -2.52 10.28 9.48
N GLU A 64 -2.97 11.33 8.78
CA GLU A 64 -4.33 11.37 8.20
C GLU A 64 -4.63 10.21 7.25
N VAL A 65 -3.69 9.85 6.36
CA VAL A 65 -3.82 8.70 5.45
C VAL A 65 -4.07 7.42 6.23
N LEU A 66 -3.30 7.20 7.31
CA LEU A 66 -3.45 6.02 8.16
C LEU A 66 -4.79 6.05 8.95
N ASN A 67 -5.28 7.22 9.34
CA ASN A 67 -6.59 7.36 9.96
C ASN A 67 -7.72 6.99 8.97
N TYR A 68 -7.65 7.46 7.72
CA TYR A 68 -8.62 7.10 6.68
C TYR A 68 -8.60 5.61 6.37
N LEU A 69 -7.41 5.02 6.26
CA LEU A 69 -7.24 3.57 6.09
C LEU A 69 -7.87 2.80 7.28
N SER A 70 -7.60 3.24 8.50
CA SER A 70 -8.14 2.62 9.72
C SER A 70 -9.67 2.66 9.77
N LEU A 71 -10.27 3.83 9.54
CA LEU A 71 -11.73 3.98 9.52
C LEU A 71 -12.38 3.13 8.41
N PHE A 72 -11.75 3.07 7.24
CA PHE A 72 -12.21 2.24 6.14
C PHE A 72 -12.19 0.75 6.52
N LEU A 73 -11.05 0.23 7.01
CA LEU A 73 -10.94 -1.18 7.36
C LEU A 73 -11.87 -1.55 8.53
N LEU A 74 -12.02 -0.70 9.55
CA LEU A 74 -12.97 -0.92 10.65
C LEU A 74 -14.42 -1.09 10.17
N SER A 75 -14.82 -0.36 9.13
CA SER A 75 -16.18 -0.40 8.59
C SER A 75 -16.37 -1.44 7.49
N SER A 76 -15.29 -1.80 6.79
CA SER A 76 -15.37 -2.53 5.51
C SER A 76 -14.56 -3.84 5.51
N LEU A 77 -14.02 -4.30 6.65
CA LEU A 77 -13.21 -5.52 6.70
C LEU A 77 -13.95 -6.75 6.14
N HIS A 78 -15.23 -6.87 6.45
CA HIS A 78 -16.11 -7.93 5.94
C HIS A 78 -16.34 -7.89 4.42
N ILE A 79 -15.92 -6.82 3.75
CA ILE A 79 -15.93 -6.65 2.29
C ILE A 79 -14.49 -6.81 1.76
N THR A 80 -13.49 -6.24 2.44
CA THR A 80 -12.10 -6.22 1.95
C THR A 80 -11.39 -7.56 2.12
N CYS A 81 -11.68 -8.28 3.20
CA CYS A 81 -11.13 -9.59 3.52
C CYS A 81 -12.21 -10.44 4.23
N PRO A 82 -13.29 -10.83 3.52
CA PRO A 82 -14.44 -11.51 4.14
C PRO A 82 -14.13 -12.84 4.84
N MET A 83 -13.19 -13.60 4.28
CA MET A 83 -12.82 -14.94 4.71
C MET A 83 -11.35 -14.99 5.18
N PRO A 84 -10.98 -15.93 6.07
CA PRO A 84 -9.59 -16.10 6.51
C PRO A 84 -8.61 -16.44 5.39
N GLU A 85 -9.09 -17.03 4.30
CA GLU A 85 -8.29 -17.39 3.13
C GLU A 85 -8.18 -16.25 2.11
N ASP A 86 -8.87 -15.13 2.34
CA ASP A 86 -8.76 -13.95 1.50
C ASP A 86 -7.49 -13.16 1.82
N HIS A 87 -7.04 -12.35 0.88
CA HIS A 87 -5.77 -11.66 0.99
C HIS A 87 -5.93 -10.14 0.86
N MET A 88 -5.08 -9.40 1.59
CA MET A 88 -4.89 -7.97 1.35
C MET A 88 -3.44 -7.67 1.03
N LEU A 89 -3.22 -6.81 0.03
CA LEU A 89 -1.94 -6.21 -0.29
C LEU A 89 -2.00 -4.72 -0.04
N TRP A 90 -1.06 -4.20 0.76
CA TRP A 90 -0.84 -2.77 0.91
C TRP A 90 0.48 -2.43 0.24
N LEU A 91 0.43 -1.55 -0.75
CA LEU A 91 1.61 -1.17 -1.52
C LEU A 91 1.63 0.32 -1.77
N GLY A 92 2.80 0.86 -2.08
CA GLY A 92 2.97 2.25 -2.48
C GLY A 92 4.08 2.92 -1.69
N ASP A 93 4.09 4.24 -1.77
CA ASP A 93 5.09 5.09 -1.15
C ASP A 93 4.63 5.49 0.26
N PHE A 94 5.34 4.98 1.27
CA PHE A 94 5.02 5.27 2.66
C PHE A 94 5.73 6.53 3.19
N ASN A 95 6.72 7.08 2.45
CA ASN A 95 7.67 8.15 2.84
C ASN A 95 8.19 8.06 4.28
N CYS A 96 8.24 6.86 4.83
CA CYS A 96 8.54 6.66 6.24
C CYS A 96 9.70 5.69 6.39
N HIS A 97 10.62 6.04 7.28
CA HIS A 97 11.89 5.35 7.43
C HIS A 97 11.93 4.75 8.82
N CYS A 98 12.17 3.44 8.92
CA CYS A 98 12.41 2.81 10.20
C CYS A 98 13.32 1.58 10.07
N PRO A 99 13.98 1.14 11.15
CA PRO A 99 14.91 0.02 11.10
C PRO A 99 14.30 -1.33 10.70
N MET A 100 12.98 -1.45 10.60
CA MET A 100 12.32 -2.70 10.19
C MET A 100 12.49 -2.99 8.69
N TRP A 101 12.59 -1.96 7.86
CA TRP A 101 12.77 -2.10 6.41
C TRP A 101 13.94 -1.28 5.85
N GLU A 102 14.47 -0.31 6.58
CA GLU A 102 15.65 0.45 6.14
C GLU A 102 16.96 -0.29 6.39
N LEU A 103 17.99 0.10 5.63
CA LEU A 103 19.37 -0.29 5.93
C LEU A 103 19.80 0.30 7.28
N LEU A 104 20.56 -0.47 8.07
CA LEU A 104 21.09 0.00 9.37
C LEU A 104 21.93 1.27 9.25
N SER A 105 22.61 1.46 8.11
CA SER A 105 23.38 2.66 7.79
C SER A 105 22.52 3.92 7.61
N SER A 106 21.21 3.78 7.43
CA SER A 106 20.25 4.85 7.18
C SER A 106 19.50 5.29 8.44
N CYS A 107 19.97 4.90 9.63
CA CYS A 107 19.26 5.15 10.90
C CYS A 107 19.06 6.64 11.22
N HIS A 108 19.87 7.54 10.65
CA HIS A 108 19.71 8.98 10.78
C HIS A 108 18.47 9.52 10.04
N LEU A 109 17.91 8.76 9.09
CA LEU A 109 16.69 9.10 8.36
C LEU A 109 15.41 8.64 9.06
N ASN A 110 15.54 7.89 10.16
CA ASN A 110 14.39 7.32 10.86
C ASN A 110 13.34 8.37 11.17
N SER A 111 12.12 8.13 10.69
CA SER A 111 10.97 8.96 10.99
C SER A 111 10.68 8.94 12.49
N SER A 112 10.08 10.03 12.98
CA SER A 112 9.75 10.12 14.40
C SER A 112 8.78 9.00 14.82
N LYS A 113 8.92 8.53 16.06
CA LYS A 113 8.05 7.47 16.61
C LYS A 113 6.56 7.78 16.46
N ASN A 114 6.16 9.05 16.57
CA ASN A 114 4.75 9.45 16.48
C ASN A 114 4.15 9.30 15.07
N LEU A 115 4.99 9.27 14.02
CA LEU A 115 4.58 9.07 12.64
C LEU A 115 4.62 7.58 12.24
N ILE A 116 5.54 6.82 12.81
CA ILE A 116 5.72 5.40 12.51
C ILE A 116 4.80 4.49 13.32
N GLN A 117 4.57 4.82 14.60
CA GLN A 117 3.82 3.95 15.51
C GLN A 117 2.39 3.64 15.01
N PRO A 118 1.63 4.58 14.42
CA PRO A 118 0.32 4.25 13.87
C PRO A 118 0.39 3.24 12.73
N LEU A 119 1.38 3.33 11.84
CA LEU A 119 1.59 2.34 10.79
C LEU A 119 1.91 0.97 11.41
N HIS A 120 2.82 0.90 12.39
CA HIS A 120 3.14 -0.35 13.08
C HIS A 120 1.90 -0.97 13.74
N ASN A 121 1.08 -0.17 14.39
CA ASN A 121 -0.15 -0.65 15.02
C ASN A 121 -1.10 -1.23 13.99
N MET A 122 -1.22 -0.61 12.81
CA MET A 122 -2.04 -1.12 11.70
C MET A 122 -1.45 -2.42 11.15
N LEU A 123 -0.14 -2.48 10.89
CA LEU A 123 0.49 -3.70 10.39
C LEU A 123 0.27 -4.88 11.35
N THR A 124 0.41 -4.67 12.66
CA THR A 124 0.12 -5.70 13.67
C THR A 124 -1.37 -6.04 13.76
N ALA A 125 -2.27 -5.05 13.67
CA ALA A 125 -3.71 -5.30 13.83
C ALA A 125 -4.34 -6.11 12.69
N TYR A 126 -3.72 -6.09 11.51
CA TYR A 126 -4.19 -6.80 10.32
C TYR A 126 -3.22 -7.92 9.88
N ASP A 127 -2.33 -8.36 10.79
CA ASP A 127 -1.33 -9.40 10.54
C ASP A 127 -0.58 -9.22 9.21
N MET A 128 -0.11 -7.99 8.96
CA MET A 128 0.60 -7.64 7.74
C MET A 128 2.10 -7.95 7.87
N GLU A 129 2.62 -8.68 6.90
CA GLU A 129 4.03 -9.00 6.74
C GLU A 129 4.64 -8.27 5.56
N LEU A 130 5.93 -7.95 5.68
CA LEU A 130 6.66 -7.25 4.64
C LEU A 130 7.01 -8.24 3.51
N ALA A 131 6.39 -8.06 2.34
CA ALA A 131 6.68 -8.85 1.15
C ALA A 131 7.96 -8.38 0.42
N LEU A 132 8.20 -7.05 0.39
CA LEU A 132 9.43 -6.50 -0.15
C LEU A 132 10.54 -6.52 0.92
N SER A 133 11.52 -7.41 0.79
CA SER A 133 12.49 -7.65 1.85
C SER A 133 13.19 -6.37 2.36
N PRO A 134 13.51 -6.29 3.67
CA PRO A 134 14.21 -5.15 4.26
C PRO A 134 15.55 -4.84 3.57
N GLY A 135 15.86 -3.55 3.46
CA GLY A 135 17.14 -3.06 2.95
C GLY A 135 17.26 -3.11 1.42
N ILE A 136 16.16 -3.37 0.71
CA ILE A 136 16.10 -3.27 -0.76
C ILE A 136 15.71 -1.83 -1.10
N PRO A 137 16.64 -1.00 -1.59
CA PRO A 137 16.35 0.40 -1.83
C PRO A 137 15.42 0.58 -3.03
N THR A 138 14.41 1.42 -2.86
CA THR A 138 13.43 1.75 -3.92
C THR A 138 13.60 3.18 -4.43
N LEU A 139 14.32 4.02 -3.69
CA LEU A 139 14.60 5.41 -4.05
C LEU A 139 16.06 5.77 -3.81
N GLN A 140 16.68 6.45 -4.77
CA GLN A 140 17.90 7.21 -4.56
C GLN A 140 17.53 8.67 -4.35
N THR A 141 17.87 9.21 -3.17
CA THR A 141 17.69 10.64 -2.88
C THR A 141 18.67 11.49 -3.69
N THR A 142 18.40 12.80 -3.78
CA THR A 142 19.30 13.77 -4.44
C THR A 142 20.68 13.89 -3.79
N GLY A 143 20.84 13.38 -2.56
CA GLY A 143 22.11 13.33 -1.84
C GLY A 143 22.85 11.99 -1.96
N ASP A 144 22.53 11.17 -2.98
CA ASP A 144 23.09 9.83 -3.21
C ASP A 144 22.89 8.83 -2.06
N GLN A 145 21.86 9.04 -1.23
CA GLN A 145 21.45 8.09 -0.21
C GLN A 145 20.35 7.20 -0.77
N TRP A 146 20.53 5.89 -0.64
CA TRP A 146 19.57 4.86 -1.00
C TRP A 146 18.65 4.55 0.19
N THR A 147 17.34 4.59 -0.04
CA THR A 147 16.30 4.39 0.98
C THR A 147 15.18 3.48 0.46
N GLN A 148 14.34 2.99 1.37
CA GLN A 148 13.17 2.15 1.05
C GLN A 148 11.86 2.83 1.53
N PRO A 149 11.46 3.96 0.91
CA PRO A 149 10.17 4.58 1.21
C PRO A 149 8.99 3.77 0.64
N ASP A 150 9.20 3.07 -0.48
CA ASP A 150 8.17 2.21 -1.07
C ASP A 150 8.20 0.83 -0.43
N ASN A 151 7.03 0.32 -0.06
CA ASN A 151 6.91 -0.98 0.57
C ASN A 151 5.73 -1.77 0.00
N VAL A 152 5.81 -3.09 0.13
CA VAL A 152 4.73 -4.02 -0.19
C VAL A 152 4.51 -4.88 1.04
N TRP A 153 3.30 -4.88 1.55
CA TRP A 153 2.84 -5.65 2.68
C TRP A 153 1.75 -6.61 2.25
N GLN A 154 1.74 -7.81 2.80
CA GLN A 154 0.70 -8.80 2.59
C GLN A 154 0.14 -9.29 3.91
N THR A 155 -1.13 -9.63 3.95
CA THR A 155 -1.69 -10.40 5.08
C THR A 155 -0.96 -11.74 5.20
N TYR A 156 -0.53 -12.09 6.43
CA TYR A 156 0.08 -13.38 6.73
C TYR A 156 -0.85 -14.52 6.32
N THR A 157 -0.30 -15.52 5.64
CA THR A 157 -0.97 -16.78 5.37
C THR A 157 0.04 -17.92 5.40
N ASP A 158 -0.41 -19.13 5.75
CA ASP A 158 0.48 -20.30 5.81
C ASP A 158 1.05 -20.71 4.44
N ILE A 159 0.43 -20.24 3.34
CA ILE A 159 0.88 -20.47 1.97
C ILE A 159 1.19 -19.13 1.33
N ASP A 160 2.47 -18.85 1.11
CA ASP A 160 2.89 -17.60 0.47
C ASP A 160 2.26 -17.48 -0.92
N SER A 161 1.43 -16.46 -1.07
CA SER A 161 0.68 -16.18 -2.29
C SER A 161 1.47 -15.27 -3.24
N ILE A 162 2.54 -14.65 -2.76
CA ILE A 162 3.46 -13.87 -3.56
C ILE A 162 4.61 -14.77 -4.02
N ILE A 163 4.69 -15.00 -5.34
CA ILE A 163 5.78 -15.81 -5.92
C ILE A 163 7.13 -15.09 -5.83
N LEU A 164 7.13 -13.77 -6.06
CA LEU A 164 8.31 -12.92 -6.04
C LEU A 164 7.92 -11.45 -5.82
N CYS A 165 8.58 -10.78 -4.88
CA CYS A 165 8.53 -9.33 -4.72
C CYS A 165 9.97 -8.78 -4.79
N ASN A 166 10.28 -7.99 -5.82
CA ASN A 166 11.62 -7.47 -6.03
C ASN A 166 11.58 -6.13 -6.76
N ILE A 167 12.67 -5.37 -6.67
CA ILE A 167 12.87 -4.18 -7.48
C ILE A 167 13.34 -4.57 -8.89
N VAL A 168 12.87 -3.84 -9.89
CA VAL A 168 13.47 -3.86 -11.22
C VAL A 168 14.44 -2.68 -11.27
N PRO A 169 15.77 -2.90 -11.40
CA PRO A 169 16.71 -1.82 -11.59
C PRO A 169 16.25 -0.94 -12.76
N SER A 170 16.33 0.38 -12.60
CA SER A 170 15.77 1.34 -13.57
C SER A 170 16.11 0.97 -15.03
N LEU A 171 15.07 0.99 -15.88
CA LEU A 171 15.20 1.08 -17.34
C LEU A 171 15.92 2.37 -17.75
#